data_AF-A0A532TJY7-F1
#
_entry.id   AF-A0A532TJY7-F1
#
_cell.length_a   1.000
_cell.length_b   1.000
_cell.length_c   1.000
_cell.angle_alpha   90.00
_cell.angle_beta   90.00
_cell.angle_gamma   90.00
#
_symmetry.space_group_name_H-M   'P 1'
#
loop_
_entity.id
_entity.type
_entity.pdbx_description
1 polymer ?
#
loop_
_entity_poly.entity_id
_entity_poly.type
_entity_poly.pdbx_seq_one_letter_code
_entity_poly.pdbx_strand_id
1 'polypeptide(L)' 'MSNIQYDIAIIGAGPGGYHAAIRAAQYGAKVALIEKDKLGGNYWSRGYWM' A
#
# COMPACT_ATOMS: atom_id res chain seq x y z
N MET A 1 -5.80 19.61 -15.49
CA MET A 1 -5.48 18.63 -14.43
C MET A 1 -4.03 18.81 -14.00
N SER A 2 -3.75 18.84 -12.70
CA SER A 2 -2.39 18.73 -12.17
C SER A 2 -1.92 17.29 -12.28
N ASN A 3 -0.81 17.06 -12.99
CA ASN A 3 -0.23 15.72 -13.13
C ASN A 3 0.55 15.39 -11.86
N ILE A 4 0.00 14.51 -11.01
CA ILE A 4 0.70 14.02 -9.83
C ILE A 4 1.61 12.89 -10.29
N GLN A 5 2.92 13.13 -10.27
CA GLN A 5 3.92 12.11 -10.61
C GLN A 5 4.31 11.33 -9.35
N TYR A 6 4.33 10.01 -9.51
CA TYR A 6 4.78 9.05 -8.53
C TYR A 6 5.93 8.25 -9.14
N ASP A 7 6.92 7.92 -8.32
CA ASP A 7 8.05 7.09 -8.74
C ASP A 7 7.66 5.60 -8.71
N ILE A 8 6.76 5.22 -7.79
CA ILE A 8 6.38 3.83 -7.55
C ILE A 8 4.87 3.76 -7.34
N ALA A 9 4.19 2.83 -8.03
CA ALA A 9 2.81 2.46 -7.76
C ALA A 9 2.74 1.03 -7.19
N ILE A 10 2.07 0.86 -6.06
CA ILE A 10 1.90 -0.42 -5.36
C ILE A 10 0.41 -0.73 -5.32
N ILE A 11 0.03 -1.90 -5.83
CA ILE A 11 -1.35 -2.37 -5.85
C ILE A 11 -1.52 -3.47 -4.80
N GLY A 12 -2.34 -3.19 -3.79
CA GLY A 12 -2.59 -4.04 -2.62
C GLY A 12 -1.88 -3.51 -1.36
N ALA A 13 -2.65 -3.23 -0.31
CA ALA A 13 -2.17 -2.75 1.00
C ALA A 13 -2.17 -3.86 2.07
N GLY A 14 -1.92 -5.10 1.67
CA GLY A 14 -1.65 -6.22 2.58
C GLY A 14 -0.30 -6.07 3.31
N PRO A 15 0.10 -7.05 4.14
CA PRO A 15 1.33 -6.97 4.94
C PRO A 15 2.58 -6.70 4.11
N GLY A 16 2.71 -7.28 2.91
CA GLY A 16 3.82 -6.99 2.01
C GLY A 16 3.72 -5.62 1.33
N GLY A 17 2.52 -5.25 0.87
CA GLY A 17 2.31 -4.03 0.09
C GLY A 17 2.46 -2.75 0.90
N TYR A 18 1.93 -2.72 2.13
CA TYR A 18 2.10 -1.56 2.99
C TYR A 18 3.55 -1.42 3.49
N HIS A 19 4.24 -2.53 3.82
CA HIS A 19 5.66 -2.48 4.19
C HIS A 19 6.53 -2.00 3.02
N ALA A 20 6.27 -2.47 1.80
CA ALA A 20 6.97 -2.01 0.60
C ALA A 20 6.75 -0.51 0.38
N ALA A 21 5.53 -0.01 0.58
CA ALA A 21 5.21 1.41 0.45
C ALA A 21 5.96 2.26 1.47
N ILE A 22 5.98 1.85 2.75
CA ILE A 22 6.71 2.56 3.81
C ILE A 22 8.20 2.56 3.52
N ARG A 23 8.77 1.40 3.15
CA ARG A 23 10.20 1.28 2.85
C ARG A 23 10.59 2.18 1.67
N ALA A 24 9.81 2.18 0.60
CA ALA A 24 10.02 3.04 -0.56
C ALA A 24 9.91 4.54 -0.20
N ALA A 25 8.94 4.92 0.63
CA ALA A 25 8.80 6.28 1.12
C ALA A 25 9.98 6.71 2.02
N GLN A 26 10.52 5.80 2.85
CA GLN A 26 11.72 6.05 3.66
C GLN A 26 12.97 6.33 2.82
N TYR A 27 13.06 5.74 1.63
CA TYR A 27 14.12 6.03 0.66
C TYR A 27 13.84 7.29 -0.20
N GLY A 28 12.77 8.04 0.10
CA GLY A 28 12.44 9.30 -0.55
C GLY A 28 11.61 9.19 -1.84
N ALA A 29 11.13 7.98 -2.20
CA ALA A 29 10.29 7.80 -3.36
C ALA A 29 8.87 8.34 -3.12
N LYS A 30 8.26 8.96 -4.14
CA LYS A 30 6.83 9.26 -4.16
C LYS A 30 6.06 8.00 -4.50
N VAL A 31 5.40 7.41 -3.52
CA VAL A 31 4.69 6.14 -3.67
C VAL A 31 3.18 6.35 -3.73
N ALA A 32 2.54 5.78 -4.74
CA ALA A 32 1.09 5.59 -4.77
C ALA A 32 0.74 4.18 -4.28
N LEU A 33 0.14 4.06 -3.09
CA LEU A 33 -0.39 2.80 -2.59
C LEU A 33 -1.90 2.74 -2.87
N ILE A 34 -2.32 1.74 -3.63
CA ILE A 34 -3.70 1.59 -4.12
C ILE A 34 -4.25 0.28 -3.58
N GLU A 35 -5.32 0.35 -2.80
CA GLU A 35 -6.06 -0.81 -2.31
C GLU A 35 -7.54 -0.64 -2.68
N LYS A 36 -8.15 -1.73 -3.16
CA LYS A 36 -9.57 -1.75 -3.52
C LYS A 36 -10.45 -1.84 -2.27
N ASP A 37 -9.99 -2.59 -1.28
CA ASP A 37 -10.73 -2.87 -0.04
C ASP A 37 -10.12 -2.12 1.17
N LYS A 38 -10.16 -2.70 2.37
CA LYS A 38 -9.60 -2.09 3.58
C LYS A 38 -8.07 -2.29 3.64
N LEU A 39 -7.38 -1.27 4.16
CA LEU A 39 -5.95 -1.34 4.51
C LEU A 39 -5.70 -2.56 5.43
N GLY A 40 -4.64 -3.32 5.14
CA GLY A 40 -4.31 -4.58 5.83
C GLY A 40 -4.63 -5.83 5.01
N GLY A 41 -5.38 -5.70 3.91
CA GLY A 41 -5.77 -6.82 3.05
C GLY A 41 -6.54 -7.91 3.81
N ASN A 42 -6.57 -9.11 3.25
CA ASN A 42 -7.35 -10.25 3.76
C ASN A 42 -6.97 -10.72 5.17
N TYR A 43 -5.78 -10.34 5.66
CA TYR A 43 -5.25 -10.77 6.96
C TYR A 43 -6.00 -10.13 8.14
N TRP A 44 -6.50 -8.89 7.97
CA TRP A 44 -7.27 -8.20 9.00
C TRP A 44 -8.78 -8.30 8.79
N SER A 45 -9.23 -8.39 7.54
CA SER A 45 -10.65 -8.25 7.18
C SER A 45 -11.49 -9.52 7.35
N ARG A 46 -10.89 -10.71 7.50
CA ARG A 46 -11.62 -12.00 7.52
C ARG A 46 -11.58 -12.78 8.85
N GLY A 47 -11.08 -12.19 9.94
CA GLY A 47 -11.31 -12.74 11.28
C GLY A 47 -10.73 -14.14 11.56
N TYR A 48 -9.60 -14.52 10.96
CA TYR A 48 -8.87 -15.77 11.29
C TYR A 48 -8.06 -15.67 12.61
N TRP A 49 -8.61 -14.97 13.60
CA TRP A 49 -8.13 -14.97 15.00
C TRP A 49 -9.16 -15.65 15.92
N MET A 50 -9.73 -16.77 15.46
CA MET A 50 -10.47 -17.71 16.30
C MET A 50 -9.85 -19.10 16.16
#